data_AF-A0A9P5J1U0-F1
#
_entry.id   AF-A0A9P5J1U0-F1
#
_cell.length_a   1.000
_cell.length_b   1.000
_cell.length_c   1.000
_cell.angle_alpha   90.00
_cell.angle_beta   90.00
_cell.angle_gamma   90.00
#
_symmetry.space_group_name_H-M   'P 1'
#
loop_
_entity.id
_entity.type
_entity.pdbx_description
1 polymer ?
#
loop_
_entity_poly.entity_id
_entity_poly.type
_entity_poly.pdbx_seq_one_letter_code
_entity_poly.pdbx_strand_id
1 'polypeptide(L)' 'MWNRLAENSEKLARDTPGIQMPTRQSFVCGLPGCTSTAPAALRCVRCKLQCYCSVECQKPDWRRHKKFCKAEKQ' A
#
# COMPACT_ATOMS: atom_id res chain seq x y z
N MET A 1 50.79 37.75 -1.67
CA MET A 1 50.06 37.75 -0.38
C MET A 1 48.58 37.95 -0.67
N TRP A 2 47.72 37.22 0.06
CA TRP A 2 46.25 37.16 0.05
C TRP A 2 45.59 36.09 -0.85
N ASN A 3 45.43 34.91 -0.24
CA ASN A 3 44.45 33.85 -0.57
C ASN A 3 43.00 34.35 -0.48
N ARG A 4 42.13 33.90 -1.40
CA ARG A 4 40.66 33.75 -1.23
C ARG A 4 40.04 33.35 -2.58
N LEU A 5 39.07 32.43 -2.76
CA LEU A 5 38.40 31.40 -1.97
C LEU A 5 37.51 30.63 -2.97
N ALA A 6 37.39 29.31 -2.78
CA ALA A 6 36.20 28.50 -3.08
C ALA A 6 35.76 28.32 -4.56
N GLU A 7 36.49 27.48 -5.30
CA GLU A 7 35.92 26.69 -6.40
C GLU A 7 35.00 25.60 -5.81
N ASN A 8 33.71 25.92 -5.67
CA ASN A 8 32.68 25.05 -5.10
C ASN A 8 31.48 24.98 -6.07
N SER A 9 31.65 24.34 -7.23
CA SER A 9 30.60 24.25 -8.28
C SER A 9 30.26 22.83 -8.74
N GLU A 10 30.67 21.78 -8.02
CA GLU A 10 30.43 20.37 -8.44
C GLU A 10 29.47 19.58 -7.52
N LYS A 11 28.60 20.24 -6.75
CA LYS A 11 27.71 19.53 -5.78
C LYS A 11 26.22 19.85 -5.87
N LEU A 12 25.69 20.16 -7.05
CA LEU A 12 24.26 20.47 -7.23
C LEU A 12 23.50 19.46 -8.12
N ALA A 13 23.73 18.16 -7.92
CA ALA A 13 22.95 17.10 -8.59
C ALA A 13 22.71 15.85 -7.73
N ARG A 14 22.61 15.99 -6.41
CA ARG A 14 22.34 14.84 -5.50
C ARG A 14 21.09 14.98 -4.63
N ASP A 15 20.38 16.10 -4.72
CA ASP A 15 19.20 16.36 -3.90
C ASP A 15 17.92 16.44 -4.75
N THR A 16 17.70 15.44 -5.61
CA THR A 16 16.31 15.13 -5.97
C THR A 16 15.81 14.16 -4.89
N PRO A 17 14.98 14.60 -3.91
CA PRO A 17 14.31 13.66 -3.04
C PRO A 17 13.47 12.76 -3.93
N GLY A 18 13.92 11.51 -4.10
CA GLY A 18 13.24 10.53 -4.92
C GLY A 18 11.80 10.47 -4.48
N ILE A 19 10.86 10.72 -5.40
CA ILE A 19 9.44 10.52 -5.18
C ILE A 19 9.30 9.05 -4.80
N GLN A 20 9.19 8.78 -3.51
CA GLN A 20 8.92 7.46 -2.98
C GLN A 20 7.51 7.10 -3.46
N MET A 21 7.45 6.38 -4.58
CA MET A 21 6.24 5.69 -5.01
C MET A 21 5.75 4.88 -3.81
N PRO A 22 4.51 5.08 -3.32
CA PRO A 22 4.05 4.44 -2.11
C PRO A 22 4.19 2.93 -2.32
N THR A 23 5.12 2.33 -1.56
CA THR A 23 5.32 0.88 -1.52
C THR A 23 3.95 0.26 -1.31
N ARG A 24 3.54 -0.63 -2.23
CA ARG A 24 2.25 -1.34 -2.27
C ARG A 24 1.51 -1.22 -0.95
N GLN A 25 0.46 -0.40 -0.91
CA GLN A 25 -0.42 -0.27 0.25
C GLN A 25 -0.61 -1.65 0.87
N SER A 26 -0.16 -1.82 2.11
CA SER A 26 -0.17 -3.09 2.80
C SER A 26 -1.60 -3.62 2.83
N PHE A 27 -1.90 -4.57 1.95
CA PHE A 27 -3.21 -5.20 1.91
C PHE A 27 -3.27 -6.17 3.09
N VAL A 28 -3.83 -5.70 4.21
CA VAL A 28 -4.11 -6.52 5.39
C VAL A 28 -5.35 -7.39 5.12
N CYS A 29 -5.32 -8.64 5.57
CA CYS A 29 -6.48 -9.51 5.42
C CYS A 29 -7.67 -8.98 6.22
N GLY A 30 -8.82 -8.94 5.57
CA GLY A 30 -10.06 -8.42 6.10
C GLY A 30 -10.78 -9.31 7.11
N LEU A 31 -10.36 -10.56 7.26
CA LEU A 31 -10.92 -11.50 8.23
C LEU A 31 -10.38 -11.18 9.64
N PRO A 32 -11.24 -10.91 10.64
CA PRO A 32 -10.81 -10.71 12.01
C PRO A 32 -10.06 -11.94 12.55
N GLY A 33 -8.90 -11.73 13.17
CA GLY A 33 -8.08 -12.80 13.74
C GLY A 33 -7.27 -13.61 12.72
N CYS A 34 -7.21 -13.19 11.45
CA CYS A 34 -6.31 -13.79 10.47
C CYS A 34 -4.84 -13.57 10.89
N THR A 35 -4.10 -14.66 11.08
CA THR A 35 -2.65 -14.65 11.41
C THR A 35 -1.77 -14.84 10.19
N SER A 36 -2.36 -14.88 8.99
CA SER A 36 -1.61 -15.07 7.75
C SER A 36 -0.71 -13.85 7.48
N THR A 37 0.56 -14.12 7.22
CA THR A 37 1.54 -13.12 6.75
C THR A 37 1.47 -12.91 5.24
N ALA A 38 0.64 -13.68 4.54
CA ALA A 38 0.48 -13.55 3.10
C ALA A 38 -0.21 -12.21 2.76
N PRO A 39 0.20 -11.56 1.66
CA PRO A 39 -0.43 -10.32 1.22
C PRO A 39 -1.90 -10.55 0.89
N ALA A 40 -2.79 -9.62 1.27
CA ALA A 40 -4.21 -9.71 0.95
C ALA A 40 -4.51 -9.30 -0.50
N ALA A 41 -4.01 -10.09 -1.45
CA ALA A 41 -4.14 -9.82 -2.89
C ALA A 41 -5.56 -10.06 -3.44
N LEU A 42 -6.38 -10.84 -2.75
CA LEU A 42 -7.75 -11.15 -3.17
C LEU A 42 -8.69 -10.03 -2.75
N ARG A 43 -9.32 -9.35 -3.71
CA ARG A 43 -10.33 -8.33 -3.44
C ARG A 43 -11.75 -8.90 -3.53
N CYS A 44 -12.65 -8.36 -2.72
CA CYS A 44 -14.07 -8.60 -2.90
C CYS A 44 -14.50 -8.18 -4.31
N VAL A 45 -15.05 -9.11 -5.10
CA VAL A 45 -15.44 -8.85 -6.50
C VAL A 45 -16.52 -7.77 -6.60
N ARG A 46 -17.36 -7.64 -5.56
CA ARG A 46 -18.47 -6.68 -5.54
C ARG A 46 -18.00 -5.26 -5.25
N CYS A 47 -17.34 -5.05 -4.11
CA CYS A 47 -16.97 -3.72 -3.66
C CYS A 47 -15.54 -3.32 -4.03
N LYS A 48 -14.66 -4.28 -4.33
CA LYS A 48 -13.22 -4.08 -4.56
C LYS A 48 -12.44 -3.41 -3.40
N LEU A 49 -13.12 -3.10 -2.29
CA LEU A 49 -12.57 -2.44 -1.09
C LEU A 49 -11.97 -3.45 -0.10
N GLN A 50 -12.70 -4.50 0.26
CA GLN A 50 -12.23 -5.47 1.24
C GLN A 50 -11.26 -6.46 0.61
N CYS A 51 -10.10 -6.64 1.24
CA CYS A 51 -9.03 -7.52 0.80
C CYS A 51 -8.94 -8.77 1.68
N TYR A 52 -8.49 -9.89 1.11
CA TYR A 52 -8.32 -11.17 1.79
C TYR A 52 -7.02 -11.83 1.30
N CYS A 53 -6.34 -12.58 2.16
CA CYS A 53 -5.19 -13.38 1.75
C CYS A 53 -5.60 -14.60 0.92
N SER A 54 -6.83 -15.10 1.10
CA SER A 54 -7.37 -16.26 0.37
C SER A 54 -8.90 -16.29 0.39
N VAL A 55 -9.47 -17.18 -0.42
CA VAL A 55 -10.92 -17.47 -0.43
C VAL A 55 -11.38 -18.04 0.92
N GLU A 56 -10.50 -18.75 1.63
CA GLU A 56 -10.76 -19.28 2.97
C GLU A 56 -10.95 -18.18 4.01
N CYS A 57 -10.38 -16.99 3.80
CA CYS A 57 -10.67 -15.82 4.62
C CYS A 57 -11.91 -15.05 4.16
N GLN A 58 -12.18 -15.03 2.85
CA GLN A 58 -13.32 -14.30 2.28
C GLN A 58 -14.67 -14.95 2.61
N LYS A 59 -14.80 -16.27 2.44
CA LYS A 59 -16.05 -17.03 2.63
C LYS A 59 -16.64 -16.87 4.04
N PRO A 60 -15.89 -17.12 5.14
CA PRO A 60 -16.43 -16.98 6.49
C PRO A 60 -16.73 -15.52 6.84
N ASP A 61 -15.91 -14.57 6.36
CA ASP A 61 -16.14 -13.14 6.58
C ASP A 61 -17.41 -12.62 5.89
N TRP A 62 -17.90 -13.30 4.84
CA TRP A 62 -19.06 -12.85 4.06
C TRP A 62 -20.29 -12.52 4.90
N ARG A 63 -20.58 -13.29 5.96
CA ARG A 63 -21.74 -13.03 6.84
C ARG A 63 -21.68 -11.65 7.50
N ARG A 64 -20.47 -11.17 7.82
CA ARG A 64 -20.19 -9.86 8.40
C ARG A 64 -20.05 -8.82 7.29
N HIS A 65 -19.20 -9.09 6.30
CA HIS A 65 -18.86 -8.18 5.21
C HIS A 65 -20.09 -7.74 4.40
N LYS A 66 -21.01 -8.66 4.10
CA LYS A 66 -22.19 -8.36 3.27
C LYS A 66 -23.05 -7.21 3.78
N LYS A 67 -23.04 -6.94 5.10
CA LYS A 67 -23.83 -5.86 5.72
C LYS A 67 -23.40 -4.48 5.24
N PHE A 68 -22.13 -4.32 4.86
CA PHE A 68 -21.53 -3.05 4.43
C PHE A 68 -20.85 -3.15 3.07
N CYS A 69 -21.02 -4.27 2.36
CA CYS A 69 -20.49 -4.47 1.01
C CYS A 69 -21.26 -3.60 0.01
N LYS A 70 -20.74 -2.41 -0.29
CA LYS A 70 -21.28 -1.50 -1.31
C LYS A 70 -20.51 -1.69 -2.62
N ALA A 71 -21.21 -2.03 -3.69
CA ALA A 71 -20.59 -2.12 -5.00
C ALA A 71 -20.08 -0.75 -5.42
N GLU A 72 -18.83 -0.67 -5.85
CA GLU A 72 -18.36 0.53 -6.54
C GLU A 72 -19.06 0.60 -7.89
N LYS A 73 -19.72 1.74 -8.16
CA LYS A 73 -20.08 2.11 -9.53
C LYS A 73 -18.80 2.62 -10.17
N GLN A 74 -18.28 1.89 -11.14
CA GLN A 74 -17.18 2.34 -11.99
C GLN A 74 -17.72 3.09 -13.19
#